data_AF-A0A9Q8V5R8-F1
#
_entry.id   AF-A0A9Q8V5R8-F1
#
_cell.length_a   1.000
_cell.length_b   1.000
_cell.length_c   1.000
_cell.angle_alpha   90.00
_cell.angle_beta   90.00
_cell.angle_gamma   90.00
#
_symmetry.space_group_name_H-M   'P 1'
#
loop_
_entity.id
_entity.type
_entity.pdbx_description
1 polymer ?
#
loop_
_entity_poly.entity_id
_entity_poly.type
_entity_poly.pdbx_seq_one_letter_code
_entity_poly.pdbx_strand_id
1 'polypeptide(L)'
;MDKRPRHKTPLLAALTHDPIGPVTDYSATVTHWLRNRTANYKGGYTGEAERPSASYIVDMVPPAGRPTSAADTIPSKHLHSSLNKIKHPINVVRWTPEGRRLLTASTSGEFTLWNGTGFNFETIMQAHDSAIRALEYSHSDDWLISGDHDGLIKYWQPNFNNVQSIAAHSDPIRDLAFSPNDSKFVSASDDSTLKVFDFAMGQMESKLEGHGWDAKTVDWHPTKGLLVSGSKDHLVKLWDPRTSRCLTTLHGHKSTITKVMFEKVRGMCLATSARDQTARVFDLRMMRDICLLKGHEKDISTLTFHPIHPNLLTTGGLDGSLFHYLLDTPNPPPGQALTVAPYDSMDPTTTPAQSVWPTHKIPYAHDYAIWSLDWHPLGHILATGSNDRITRFWTRARPGDADVFQDRYHIGEAAAEAQGTWDRRGNRRQRQEEEQQEMEDEMDALVDQDAQGQINAGLPGIPGLPLGGGVPGLGAGGPIPPPILPGVGAGSGAPPPPLPFPLPGLNGAPPPPFPGLDPNNPPDPAQLLELMKKAGVPLPPPGALPPGLIPPPGGVPPPPPGGFGLPVPPPPIPPVDADKAESARRRAPLPSQEESLRQEQRQGKYTRAR
;
A
#
# COMPACT_ATOMS: atom_id res chain seq x y z
N MET A 1 34.94 68.23 -16.82
CA MET A 1 34.98 67.10 -15.87
C MET A 1 33.64 66.39 -15.98
N ASP A 2 33.60 65.43 -16.91
CA ASP A 2 32.36 64.80 -17.36
C ASP A 2 31.94 63.63 -16.48
N LYS A 3 30.63 63.58 -16.20
CA LYS A 3 29.92 62.44 -15.64
C LYS A 3 29.94 61.27 -16.64
N ARG A 4 30.44 60.10 -16.21
CA ARG A 4 30.10 58.80 -16.81
C ARG A 4 29.51 57.88 -15.74
N PRO A 5 28.35 57.26 -15.99
CA PRO A 5 27.77 56.26 -15.10
C PRO A 5 28.48 54.92 -15.31
N ARG A 6 28.77 54.20 -14.21
CA ARG A 6 29.21 52.81 -14.29
C ARG A 6 28.00 51.94 -14.60
N HIS A 7 27.94 51.40 -15.81
CA HIS A 7 27.02 50.33 -16.19
C HIS A 7 27.26 49.11 -15.28
N LYS A 8 26.25 48.73 -14.49
CA LYS A 8 26.14 47.35 -13.97
C LYS A 8 25.49 46.52 -15.07
N THR A 9 26.25 45.60 -15.65
CA THR A 9 25.73 44.51 -16.49
C THR A 9 24.80 43.62 -15.65
N PRO A 10 23.56 43.33 -16.10
CA PRO A 10 22.73 42.31 -15.48
C PRO A 10 23.11 40.97 -16.10
N LEU A 11 24.00 40.22 -15.45
CA LEU A 11 24.31 38.84 -15.82
C LEU A 11 24.08 37.96 -14.59
N LEU A 12 23.19 36.98 -14.78
CA LEU A 12 22.80 35.91 -13.85
C LEU A 12 22.07 36.33 -12.56
N ALA A 13 20.83 36.79 -12.70
CA ALA A 13 19.82 36.73 -11.63
C ALA A 13 18.58 35.93 -12.08
N ALA A 14 18.79 34.91 -12.92
CA ALA A 14 17.75 34.03 -13.42
C ALA A 14 18.30 32.60 -13.45
N LEU A 15 18.49 32.01 -12.26
CA LEU A 15 18.68 30.56 -12.02
C LEU A 15 18.69 30.23 -10.51
N THR A 16 17.95 30.99 -9.70
CA THR A 16 17.66 30.66 -8.29
C THR A 16 16.15 30.57 -8.12
N HIS A 17 15.52 29.72 -8.92
CA HIS A 17 14.40 28.97 -8.39
C HIS A 17 15.04 27.69 -7.87
N ASP A 18 15.48 27.74 -6.61
CA ASP A 18 15.78 26.50 -5.89
C ASP A 18 14.50 25.67 -5.96
N PRO A 19 14.51 24.44 -6.50
CA PRO A 19 13.34 23.59 -6.38
C PRO A 19 13.10 23.36 -4.89
N ILE A 20 11.93 23.81 -4.47
CA ILE A 20 11.39 23.81 -3.12
C ILE A 20 11.13 22.34 -2.76
N GLY A 21 12.01 21.71 -1.97
CA GLY A 21 11.81 20.36 -1.41
C GLY A 21 13.03 19.42 -1.47
N PRO A 22 13.09 18.37 -0.61
CA PRO A 22 14.16 17.38 -0.63
C PRO A 22 14.04 16.46 -1.86
N VAL A 23 14.86 16.69 -2.89
CA VAL A 23 14.92 15.83 -4.08
C VAL A 23 16.08 14.85 -3.97
N THR A 24 15.80 13.56 -4.15
CA THR A 24 16.84 12.54 -4.37
C THR A 24 16.83 12.06 -5.80
N ASP A 25 17.79 12.54 -6.57
CA ASP A 25 18.06 12.04 -7.90
C ASP A 25 19.14 10.94 -7.87
N TYR A 26 18.73 9.71 -8.12
CA TYR A 26 19.64 8.58 -8.26
C TYR A 26 20.31 8.54 -9.65
N SER A 27 19.76 9.24 -10.66
CA SER A 27 20.26 9.19 -12.03
C SER A 27 21.70 9.69 -12.15
N ALA A 28 22.08 10.71 -11.37
CA ALA A 28 23.46 11.19 -11.28
C ALA A 28 24.42 10.10 -10.79
N THR A 29 24.08 9.39 -9.72
CA THR A 29 24.90 8.30 -9.17
C THR A 29 25.00 7.12 -10.12
N VAL A 30 23.90 6.77 -10.80
CA VAL A 30 23.86 5.69 -11.80
C VAL A 30 24.66 6.05 -13.04
N THR A 31 24.55 7.30 -13.52
CA THR A 31 25.34 7.79 -14.66
C THR A 31 26.82 7.82 -14.34
N HIS A 32 27.19 8.28 -13.14
CA HIS A 32 28.56 8.24 -12.65
C HIS A 32 29.11 6.81 -12.62
N TRP A 33 28.32 5.86 -12.10
CA TRP A 33 28.67 4.45 -12.11
C TRP A 33 28.85 3.89 -13.52
N LEU A 34 27.89 4.12 -14.42
CA LEU A 34 27.96 3.63 -15.80
C LEU A 34 29.17 4.20 -16.55
N ARG A 35 29.51 5.46 -16.30
CA ARG A 35 30.70 6.12 -16.87
C ARG A 35 32.00 5.46 -16.39
N ASN A 36 32.07 5.09 -15.12
CA ASN A 36 33.28 4.55 -14.49
C ASN A 36 33.31 3.01 -14.51
N ARG A 37 32.22 2.36 -14.92
CA ARG A 37 32.10 0.90 -14.96
C ARG A 37 33.03 0.35 -16.03
N THR A 38 34.16 -0.17 -15.57
CA THR A 38 35.06 -0.96 -16.41
C THR A 38 34.73 -2.44 -16.23
N ALA A 39 35.13 -3.27 -17.20
CA ALA A 39 35.06 -4.71 -17.02
C ALA A 39 35.93 -5.10 -15.80
N ASN A 40 35.37 -5.89 -14.88
CA ASN A 40 36.04 -6.35 -13.67
C ASN A 40 37.17 -7.34 -14.01
N TYR A 41 38.25 -6.87 -14.62
CA TYR A 41 39.52 -7.58 -14.66
C TYR A 41 40.22 -7.38 -13.31
N LYS A 42 40.91 -8.41 -12.81
CA LYS A 42 41.74 -8.29 -11.61
C LYS A 42 42.74 -7.14 -11.82
N GLY A 43 42.67 -6.12 -10.96
CA GLY A 43 43.53 -4.93 -11.05
C GLY A 43 42.97 -3.76 -11.89
N GLY A 44 41.70 -3.81 -12.31
CA GLY A 44 41.01 -2.65 -12.86
C GLY A 44 40.97 -1.51 -11.84
N TYR A 45 41.16 -0.27 -12.29
CA TYR A 45 41.07 0.92 -11.45
C TYR A 45 39.68 1.02 -10.83
N THR A 46 39.58 0.91 -9.50
CA THR A 46 38.31 0.93 -8.74
C THR A 46 37.84 2.34 -8.40
N GLY A 47 38.42 3.38 -9.02
CA GLY A 47 38.23 4.77 -8.60
C GLY A 47 39.12 5.13 -7.40
N GLU A 48 39.15 6.42 -7.07
CA GLU A 48 39.66 6.87 -5.77
C GLU A 48 38.70 6.44 -4.66
N ALA A 49 39.23 6.05 -3.50
CA ALA A 49 38.40 5.83 -2.33
C ALA A 49 37.73 7.14 -1.91
N GLU A 50 36.40 7.10 -1.71
CA GLU A 50 35.63 8.24 -1.23
C GLU A 50 36.24 8.76 0.08
N ARG A 51 36.64 10.03 0.09
CA ARG A 51 37.12 10.66 1.32
C ARG A 51 35.94 11.28 2.07
N PRO A 52 36.03 11.42 3.40
CA PRO A 52 35.00 12.08 4.21
C PRO A 52 34.95 13.60 3.96
N SER A 53 34.54 14.02 2.77
CA SER A 53 34.38 15.41 2.38
C SER A 53 33.21 15.57 1.43
N ALA A 54 32.48 16.68 1.56
CA ALA A 54 31.30 16.98 0.76
C ALA A 54 31.60 17.03 -0.75
N SER A 55 32.85 17.24 -1.17
CA SER A 55 33.24 17.19 -2.59
C SER A 55 33.00 15.80 -3.21
N TYR A 56 33.13 14.73 -2.42
CA TYR A 56 32.98 13.34 -2.87
C TYR A 56 31.50 12.89 -2.96
N ILE A 57 30.53 13.79 -2.74
CA ILE A 57 29.11 13.51 -2.97
C ILE A 57 28.86 13.13 -4.44
N VAL A 58 29.56 13.79 -5.36
CA VAL A 58 29.45 13.51 -6.81
C VAL A 58 30.00 12.12 -7.15
N ASP A 59 30.96 11.62 -6.37
CA ASP A 59 31.59 10.33 -6.60
C ASP A 59 30.78 9.15 -6.06
N MET A 60 29.68 9.40 -5.34
CA MET A 60 28.82 8.37 -4.78
C MET A 60 28.27 7.45 -5.88
N VAL A 61 28.49 6.16 -5.70
CA VAL A 61 28.02 5.10 -6.60
C VAL A 61 26.77 4.43 -6.00
N PRO A 62 25.75 4.02 -6.78
CA PRO A 62 24.61 3.26 -6.27
C PRO A 62 25.05 1.95 -5.59
N PRO A 63 24.21 1.36 -4.72
CA PRO A 63 24.45 0.07 -4.06
C PRO A 63 24.95 -1.04 -4.99
N ALA A 64 24.37 -1.12 -6.21
CA ALA A 64 24.75 -2.10 -7.22
C ALA A 64 26.20 -1.98 -7.71
N GLY A 65 26.83 -0.81 -7.59
CA GLY A 65 28.21 -0.61 -7.99
C GLY A 65 29.24 -1.07 -6.96
N ARG A 66 28.85 -1.30 -5.69
CA ARG A 66 29.71 -1.84 -4.63
C ARG A 66 29.07 -3.04 -3.94
N PRO A 67 28.83 -4.17 -4.64
CA PRO A 67 28.10 -5.32 -4.09
C PRO A 67 28.73 -5.91 -2.82
N THR A 68 30.05 -5.76 -2.64
CA THR A 68 30.80 -6.26 -1.48
C THR A 68 30.80 -5.30 -0.28
N SER A 69 30.47 -4.02 -0.47
CA SER A 69 30.48 -2.99 0.60
C SER A 69 29.05 -2.62 1.00
N ALA A 70 28.37 -3.53 1.69
CA ALA A 70 26.99 -3.31 2.14
C ALA A 70 26.87 -2.23 3.24
N ALA A 71 27.98 -1.86 3.90
CA ALA A 71 27.99 -0.80 4.90
C ALA A 71 27.70 0.59 4.29
N ASP A 72 28.11 0.82 3.04
CA ASP A 72 27.95 2.11 2.34
C ASP A 72 26.48 2.45 2.03
N THR A 73 25.61 1.45 2.09
CA THR A 73 24.19 1.55 1.72
C THR A 73 23.26 1.60 2.91
N ILE A 74 23.81 1.62 4.14
CA ILE A 74 23.02 1.75 5.36
C ILE A 74 22.34 3.13 5.36
N PRO A 75 21.01 3.20 5.48
CA PRO A 75 20.26 4.43 5.36
C PRO A 75 20.23 5.10 6.74
N SER A 76 21.30 5.82 7.06
CA SER A 76 21.47 6.49 8.34
C SER A 76 20.84 7.88 8.40
N LYS A 77 20.54 8.52 7.26
CA LYS A 77 20.07 9.91 7.22
C LYS A 77 18.57 9.97 6.97
N HIS A 78 17.87 10.74 7.80
CA HIS A 78 16.49 11.13 7.52
C HIS A 78 16.43 12.05 6.30
N LEU A 79 15.55 11.74 5.34
CA LEU A 79 15.42 12.49 4.10
C LEU A 79 14.17 13.36 4.08
N HIS A 80 13.00 12.74 4.31
CA HIS A 80 11.71 13.41 4.25
C HIS A 80 10.67 12.64 5.07
N SER A 81 9.66 13.32 5.56
CA SER A 81 8.50 12.75 6.26
C SER A 81 7.25 13.14 5.50
N SER A 82 6.56 12.18 4.89
CA SER A 82 5.32 12.40 4.16
C SER A 82 4.10 12.07 5.03
N LEU A 83 3.11 12.94 5.03
CA LEU A 83 1.85 12.79 5.75
C LEU A 83 0.64 13.19 4.91
N ASN A 84 -0.48 12.49 5.12
CA ASN A 84 -1.76 12.85 4.49
C ASN A 84 -2.44 13.96 5.29
N LYS A 85 -3.28 14.75 4.62
CA LYS A 85 -4.20 15.71 5.24
C LYS A 85 -5.06 15.03 6.31
N ILE A 86 -5.62 13.88 5.98
CA ILE A 86 -6.30 13.02 6.96
C ILE A 86 -5.29 11.99 7.47
N LYS A 87 -4.81 12.22 8.69
CA LYS A 87 -3.76 11.41 9.30
C LYS A 87 -4.32 10.05 9.76
N HIS A 88 -4.07 9.01 8.97
CA HIS A 88 -4.36 7.62 9.31
C HIS A 88 -3.08 6.81 9.54
N PRO A 89 -3.07 5.86 10.51
CA PRO A 89 -1.95 4.95 10.66
C PRO A 89 -1.64 4.17 9.39
N ILE A 90 -0.36 3.98 9.10
CA ILE A 90 0.11 3.35 7.87
C ILE A 90 0.51 1.92 8.19
N ASN A 91 -0.20 0.97 7.58
CA ASN A 91 -0.01 -0.46 7.87
C ASN A 91 1.05 -1.07 6.95
N VAL A 92 1.03 -0.71 5.67
CA VAL A 92 1.91 -1.29 4.66
C VAL A 92 2.47 -0.19 3.77
N VAL A 93 3.73 -0.35 3.40
CA VAL A 93 4.45 0.52 2.48
C VAL A 93 5.14 -0.37 1.46
N ARG A 94 4.97 -0.05 0.17
CA ARG A 94 5.64 -0.76 -0.93
C ARG A 94 6.04 0.20 -2.04
N TRP A 95 7.27 0.05 -2.51
CA TRP A 95 7.73 0.68 -3.73
C TRP A 95 7.08 0.01 -4.93
N THR A 96 6.77 0.81 -5.94
CA THR A 96 6.57 0.28 -7.29
C THR A 96 7.87 -0.42 -7.74
N PRO A 97 7.79 -1.53 -8.49
CA PRO A 97 8.99 -2.24 -8.93
C PRO A 97 9.94 -1.41 -9.80
N GLU A 98 9.39 -0.42 -10.52
CA GLU A 98 10.18 0.58 -11.26
C GLU A 98 10.88 1.60 -10.35
N GLY A 99 10.46 1.75 -9.09
CA GLY A 99 10.98 2.73 -8.14
C GLY A 99 10.47 4.16 -8.36
N ARG A 100 9.56 4.38 -9.31
CA ARG A 100 9.01 5.70 -9.64
C ARG A 100 8.13 6.25 -8.53
N ARG A 101 7.35 5.38 -7.88
CA ARG A 101 6.36 5.75 -6.86
C ARG A 101 6.48 4.87 -5.63
N LEU A 102 6.13 5.43 -4.48
CA LEU A 102 5.87 4.68 -3.26
C LEU A 102 4.36 4.62 -3.00
N LEU A 103 3.85 3.42 -2.77
CA LEU A 103 2.49 3.17 -2.35
C LEU A 103 2.43 2.98 -0.83
N THR A 104 1.58 3.75 -0.17
CA THR A 104 1.30 3.60 1.25
C THR A 104 -0.15 3.23 1.46
N ALA A 105 -0.40 2.21 2.26
CA ALA A 105 -1.72 1.69 2.55
C ALA A 105 -2.10 2.00 4.00
N SER A 106 -3.19 2.75 4.16
CA SER A 106 -3.63 3.24 5.46
C SER A 106 -4.63 2.30 6.14
N THR A 107 -4.98 2.61 7.40
CA THR A 107 -6.10 1.95 8.09
C THR A 107 -7.47 2.33 7.58
N SER A 108 -7.62 3.43 6.83
CA SER A 108 -8.91 3.87 6.23
C SER A 108 -9.26 3.10 4.96
N GLY A 109 -8.37 2.24 4.46
CA GLY A 109 -8.57 1.55 3.18
C GLY A 109 -8.13 2.37 1.96
N GLU A 110 -7.38 3.44 2.20
CA GLU A 110 -6.87 4.33 1.16
C GLU A 110 -5.47 3.89 0.70
N PHE A 111 -5.23 4.06 -0.59
CA PHE A 111 -3.91 4.10 -1.18
C PHE A 111 -3.49 5.54 -1.39
N THR A 112 -2.36 5.91 -0.81
CA THR A 112 -1.68 7.16 -1.13
C THR A 112 -0.41 6.85 -1.91
N LEU A 113 -0.25 7.55 -3.02
CA LEU A 113 0.91 7.43 -3.91
C LEU A 113 1.80 8.65 -3.74
N TRP A 114 3.07 8.39 -3.46
CA TRP A 114 4.12 9.39 -3.33
C TRP A 114 5.10 9.27 -4.48
N ASN A 115 5.61 10.41 -4.95
CA ASN A 115 6.66 10.46 -5.95
C ASN A 115 7.97 9.90 -5.37
N GLY A 116 8.66 9.01 -6.08
CA GLY A 116 9.89 8.37 -5.61
C GLY A 116 11.14 9.24 -5.60
N THR A 117 11.14 10.37 -6.33
CA THR A 117 12.30 11.28 -6.39
C THR A 117 12.09 12.54 -5.57
N GLY A 118 10.89 13.13 -5.63
CA GLY A 118 10.53 14.36 -4.91
C GLY A 118 9.77 14.13 -3.60
N PHE A 119 9.23 12.93 -3.36
CA PHE A 119 8.38 12.58 -2.21
C PHE A 119 7.08 13.38 -2.07
N ASN A 120 6.77 14.22 -3.05
CA ASN A 120 5.50 14.92 -3.13
C ASN A 120 4.34 13.93 -3.29
N PHE A 121 3.18 14.34 -2.80
CA PHE A 121 1.92 13.64 -3.02
C PHE A 121 1.59 13.61 -4.52
N GLU A 122 1.17 12.46 -5.03
CA GLU A 122 0.66 12.34 -6.42
C GLU A 122 -0.85 12.16 -6.46
N THR A 123 -1.38 11.17 -5.75
CA THR A 123 -2.81 10.87 -5.75
C THR A 123 -3.18 10.00 -4.56
N ILE A 124 -4.46 10.07 -4.19
CA ILE A 124 -5.09 9.19 -3.20
C ILE A 124 -6.29 8.50 -3.84
N MET A 125 -6.53 7.25 -3.47
CA MET A 125 -7.70 6.51 -3.92
C MET A 125 -8.24 5.58 -2.83
N GLN A 126 -9.56 5.42 -2.81
CA GLN A 126 -10.22 4.44 -1.95
C GLN A 126 -10.08 3.05 -2.57
N ALA A 127 -9.23 2.22 -1.99
CA ALA A 127 -8.95 0.89 -2.51
C ALA A 127 -9.80 -0.19 -1.84
N HIS A 128 -10.01 -0.09 -0.53
CA HIS A 128 -10.81 -1.02 0.28
C HIS A 128 -11.72 -0.27 1.24
N ASP A 129 -12.78 -0.91 1.72
CA ASP A 129 -13.68 -0.31 2.72
C ASP A 129 -13.13 -0.45 4.15
N SER A 130 -12.11 -1.30 4.32
CA SER A 130 -11.49 -1.67 5.58
C SER A 130 -9.97 -1.48 5.52
N ALA A 131 -9.31 -1.63 6.67
CA ALA A 131 -7.87 -1.39 6.81
C ALA A 131 -7.05 -2.36 5.94
N ILE A 132 -6.19 -1.84 5.08
CA ILE A 132 -5.33 -2.67 4.24
C ILE A 132 -4.16 -3.16 5.08
N ARG A 133 -3.88 -4.47 5.02
CA ARG A 133 -2.92 -5.15 5.89
C ARG A 133 -1.80 -5.82 5.15
N ALA A 134 -2.02 -6.17 3.89
CA ALA A 134 -1.02 -6.81 3.05
C ALA A 134 -1.05 -6.19 1.65
N LEU A 135 0.13 -6.02 1.06
CA LEU A 135 0.28 -5.48 -0.27
C LEU A 135 1.57 -6.04 -0.88
N GLU A 136 1.47 -6.62 -2.07
CA GLU A 136 2.60 -7.26 -2.74
C GLU A 136 2.46 -7.12 -4.26
N TYR A 137 3.56 -6.77 -4.93
CA TYR A 137 3.66 -6.76 -6.40
C TYR A 137 4.05 -8.13 -6.94
N SER A 138 3.58 -8.45 -8.14
CA SER A 138 4.07 -9.59 -8.91
C SER A 138 5.53 -9.39 -9.32
N HIS A 139 6.27 -10.48 -9.54
CA HIS A 139 7.66 -10.40 -10.01
C HIS A 139 7.78 -9.94 -11.47
N SER A 140 6.70 -10.01 -12.24
CA SER A 140 6.55 -9.45 -13.59
C SER A 140 6.20 -7.96 -13.63
N ASP A 141 5.98 -7.32 -12.47
CA ASP A 141 5.61 -5.91 -12.33
C ASP A 141 4.25 -5.50 -12.91
N ASP A 142 3.52 -6.44 -13.52
CA ASP A 142 2.23 -6.20 -14.18
C ASP A 142 1.04 -6.18 -13.22
N TRP A 143 1.20 -6.73 -12.01
CA TRP A 143 0.10 -6.90 -11.07
C TRP A 143 0.47 -6.51 -9.66
N LEU A 144 -0.54 -6.00 -8.96
CA LEU A 144 -0.49 -5.74 -7.54
C LEU A 144 -1.67 -6.42 -6.86
N ILE A 145 -1.41 -7.10 -5.75
CA ILE A 145 -2.45 -7.68 -4.91
C ILE A 145 -2.48 -6.95 -3.58
N SER A 146 -3.68 -6.63 -3.10
CA SER A 146 -3.88 -6.11 -1.76
C SER A 146 -4.89 -6.92 -0.96
N GLY A 147 -4.58 -7.11 0.32
CA GLY A 147 -5.41 -7.83 1.29
C GLY A 147 -5.85 -6.90 2.42
N ASP A 148 -7.12 -6.96 2.75
CA ASP A 148 -7.72 -6.11 3.78
C ASP A 148 -7.95 -6.85 5.11
N HIS A 149 -8.54 -6.12 6.05
CA HIS A 149 -8.92 -6.63 7.36
C HIS A 149 -10.23 -7.43 7.35
N ASP A 150 -11.05 -7.33 6.29
CA ASP A 150 -12.33 -8.04 6.18
C ASP A 150 -12.19 -9.40 5.47
N GLY A 151 -11.01 -9.72 4.95
CA GLY A 151 -10.72 -10.99 4.28
C GLY A 151 -10.82 -10.95 2.76
N LEU A 152 -10.95 -9.76 2.16
CA LEU A 152 -10.97 -9.54 0.72
C LEU A 152 -9.56 -9.36 0.16
N ILE A 153 -9.36 -9.94 -1.01
CA ILE A 153 -8.18 -9.75 -1.85
C ILE A 153 -8.61 -9.06 -3.13
N LYS A 154 -7.95 -7.96 -3.48
CA LYS A 154 -8.19 -7.20 -4.74
C LYS A 154 -6.97 -7.23 -5.65
N TYR A 155 -7.24 -7.27 -6.94
CA TYR A 155 -6.26 -7.34 -8.02
C TYR A 155 -6.19 -5.99 -8.70
N TRP A 156 -4.98 -5.48 -8.85
CA TRP A 156 -4.71 -4.15 -9.36
C TRP A 156 -3.76 -4.26 -10.54
N GLN A 157 -4.10 -3.56 -11.61
CA GLN A 157 -3.15 -3.27 -12.68
C GLN A 157 -2.16 -2.18 -12.25
N PRO A 158 -1.07 -1.92 -12.99
CA PRO A 158 -0.08 -0.89 -12.62
C PRO A 158 -0.65 0.53 -12.68
N ASN A 159 -1.75 0.72 -13.39
CA ASN A 159 -2.55 1.96 -13.41
C ASN A 159 -3.50 2.08 -12.18
N PHE A 160 -3.45 1.13 -11.25
CA PHE A 160 -4.31 1.02 -10.07
C PHE A 160 -5.81 0.92 -10.38
N ASN A 161 -6.16 0.33 -11.52
CA ASN A 161 -7.52 -0.13 -11.75
C ASN A 161 -7.75 -1.47 -11.06
N ASN A 162 -8.84 -1.57 -10.30
CA ASN A 162 -9.30 -2.82 -9.71
C ASN A 162 -9.91 -3.71 -10.80
N VAL A 163 -9.35 -4.91 -10.98
CA VAL A 163 -9.80 -5.87 -11.99
C VAL A 163 -10.73 -6.92 -11.38
N GLN A 164 -10.39 -7.43 -10.20
CA GLN A 164 -11.10 -8.54 -9.56
C GLN A 164 -11.00 -8.44 -8.03
N SER A 165 -12.08 -8.82 -7.35
CA SER A 165 -12.12 -9.00 -5.90
C SER A 165 -12.49 -10.44 -5.55
N ILE A 166 -11.84 -10.98 -4.52
CA ILE A 166 -12.04 -12.34 -4.03
C ILE A 166 -12.25 -12.30 -2.52
N ALA A 167 -13.32 -12.92 -2.03
CA ALA A 167 -13.50 -13.20 -0.61
C ALA A 167 -12.63 -14.41 -0.23
N ALA A 168 -11.40 -14.13 0.21
CA ALA A 168 -10.40 -15.16 0.45
C ALA A 168 -10.52 -15.77 1.85
N HIS A 169 -10.76 -14.95 2.87
CA HIS A 169 -10.83 -15.36 4.27
C HIS A 169 -12.04 -14.76 4.99
N SER A 170 -12.41 -15.33 6.14
CA SER A 170 -13.42 -14.75 7.05
C SER A 170 -12.82 -13.76 8.05
N ASP A 171 -11.50 -13.86 8.26
CA ASP A 171 -10.73 -13.07 9.21
C ASP A 171 -9.66 -12.25 8.49
N PRO A 172 -9.09 -11.23 9.16
CA PRO A 172 -8.11 -10.32 8.58
C PRO A 172 -6.95 -11.03 7.88
N ILE A 173 -6.64 -10.61 6.65
CA ILE A 173 -5.44 -11.03 5.95
C ILE A 173 -4.27 -10.25 6.53
N ARG A 174 -3.15 -10.91 6.80
CA ARG A 174 -1.98 -10.31 7.44
C ARG A 174 -0.81 -10.15 6.49
N ASP A 175 -0.69 -11.03 5.52
CA ASP A 175 0.43 -11.01 4.59
C ASP A 175 0.09 -11.76 3.30
N LEU A 176 0.79 -11.41 2.22
CA LEU A 176 0.61 -11.95 0.88
C LEU A 176 1.99 -12.21 0.28
N ALA A 177 2.13 -13.27 -0.52
CA ALA A 177 3.34 -13.52 -1.26
C ALA A 177 3.06 -14.20 -2.60
N PHE A 178 3.76 -13.76 -3.65
CA PHE A 178 3.68 -14.36 -4.98
C PHE A 178 4.61 -15.55 -5.12
N SER A 179 4.20 -16.52 -5.95
CA SER A 179 5.10 -17.55 -6.44
C SER A 179 6.12 -16.97 -7.43
N PRO A 180 7.32 -17.58 -7.59
CA PRO A 180 8.37 -17.10 -8.48
C PRO A 180 8.00 -16.89 -9.95
N ASN A 181 6.91 -17.53 -10.39
CA ASN A 181 6.41 -17.47 -11.75
C ASN A 181 5.08 -16.71 -11.85
N ASP A 182 4.67 -16.03 -10.78
CA ASP A 182 3.41 -15.27 -10.63
C ASP A 182 2.12 -16.07 -10.91
N SER A 183 2.21 -17.39 -11.13
CA SER A 183 1.03 -18.22 -11.44
C SER A 183 0.12 -18.45 -10.24
N LYS A 184 0.71 -18.35 -9.03
CA LYS A 184 0.03 -18.55 -7.76
C LYS A 184 0.46 -17.48 -6.77
N PHE A 185 -0.37 -17.26 -5.76
CA PHE A 185 0.00 -16.50 -4.58
C PHE A 185 -0.57 -17.17 -3.33
N VAL A 186 -0.05 -16.79 -2.18
CA VAL A 186 -0.49 -17.28 -0.89
C VAL A 186 -0.95 -16.10 -0.02
N SER A 187 -2.01 -16.33 0.76
CA SER A 187 -2.48 -15.40 1.78
C SER A 187 -2.40 -16.02 3.16
N ALA A 188 -1.96 -15.23 4.14
CA ALA A 188 -1.99 -15.56 5.55
C ALA A 188 -3.10 -14.80 6.26
N SER A 189 -3.86 -15.48 7.11
CA SER A 189 -4.98 -14.87 7.85
C SER A 189 -4.96 -15.19 9.34
N ASP A 190 -5.66 -14.36 10.09
CA ASP A 190 -5.95 -14.57 11.50
C ASP A 190 -6.83 -15.81 11.75
N ASP A 191 -7.46 -16.39 10.71
CA ASP A 191 -8.23 -17.67 10.80
C ASP A 191 -7.36 -18.91 11.05
N SER A 192 -6.06 -18.73 11.34
CA SER A 192 -5.00 -19.74 11.53
C SER A 192 -4.59 -20.52 10.28
N THR A 193 -5.13 -20.16 9.11
CA THR A 193 -4.91 -20.89 7.86
C THR A 193 -4.13 -20.05 6.86
N LEU A 194 -3.41 -20.73 5.98
CA LEU A 194 -2.86 -20.12 4.77
C LEU A 194 -3.62 -20.69 3.58
N LYS A 195 -3.94 -19.87 2.59
CA LYS A 195 -4.61 -20.32 1.38
C LYS A 195 -3.75 -20.00 0.17
N VAL A 196 -3.58 -20.98 -0.70
CA VAL A 196 -2.88 -20.84 -1.98
C VAL A 196 -3.93 -20.69 -3.06
N PHE A 197 -3.78 -19.64 -3.87
CA PHE A 197 -4.68 -19.29 -4.95
C PHE A 197 -3.97 -19.44 -6.29
N ASP A 198 -4.72 -19.90 -7.29
CA ASP A 198 -4.37 -19.73 -8.69
C ASP A 198 -4.65 -18.28 -9.09
N PHE A 199 -3.63 -17.58 -9.55
CA PHE A 199 -3.72 -16.17 -9.93
C PHE A 199 -4.62 -15.95 -11.15
N ALA A 200 -4.56 -16.84 -12.15
CA ALA A 200 -5.29 -16.65 -13.40
C ALA A 200 -6.79 -16.91 -13.25
N MET A 201 -7.16 -17.89 -12.42
CA MET A 201 -8.56 -18.24 -12.19
C MET A 201 -9.17 -17.47 -11.01
N GLY A 202 -8.34 -16.92 -10.12
CA GLY A 202 -8.80 -16.31 -8.86
C GLY A 202 -9.52 -17.33 -7.96
N GLN A 203 -9.09 -18.60 -8.00
CA GLN A 203 -9.69 -19.67 -7.21
C GLN A 203 -8.69 -20.21 -6.19
N MET A 204 -9.20 -20.59 -5.02
CA MET A 204 -8.40 -21.26 -3.99
C MET A 204 -8.07 -22.68 -4.48
N GLU A 205 -6.79 -22.98 -4.63
CA GLU A 205 -6.30 -24.29 -5.04
C GLU A 205 -6.09 -25.20 -3.82
N SER A 206 -5.50 -24.67 -2.76
CA SER A 206 -5.24 -25.45 -1.55
C SER A 206 -5.28 -24.61 -0.28
N LYS A 207 -5.54 -25.30 0.83
CA LYS A 207 -5.56 -24.76 2.17
C LYS A 207 -4.48 -25.44 3.00
N LEU A 208 -3.60 -24.65 3.60
CA LEU A 208 -2.53 -25.12 4.48
C LEU A 208 -3.04 -25.00 5.93
N GLU A 209 -3.39 -26.13 6.51
CA GLU A 209 -3.83 -26.24 7.90
C GLU A 209 -2.73 -26.87 8.75
N GLY A 210 -2.53 -26.36 9.96
CA GLY A 210 -1.59 -26.93 10.90
C GLY A 210 -0.96 -25.93 11.86
N HIS A 211 -1.16 -24.62 11.67
CA HIS A 211 -0.92 -23.66 12.74
C HIS A 211 -2.03 -23.77 13.79
N GLY A 212 -1.65 -23.62 15.07
CA GLY A 212 -2.61 -23.67 16.18
C GLY A 212 -3.27 -22.33 16.48
N TRP A 213 -2.74 -21.25 15.89
CA TRP A 213 -3.13 -19.86 16.13
C TRP A 213 -2.93 -19.03 14.84
N ASP A 214 -3.38 -17.78 14.86
CA ASP A 214 -3.30 -16.77 13.79
C ASP A 214 -1.99 -16.84 13.00
N ALA A 215 -2.07 -16.99 11.67
CA ALA A 215 -0.93 -16.89 10.78
C ALA A 215 -0.68 -15.41 10.45
N LYS A 216 0.43 -14.84 10.95
CA LYS A 216 0.70 -13.40 10.86
C LYS A 216 1.49 -13.01 9.62
N THR A 217 2.22 -13.94 9.03
CA THR A 217 3.15 -13.63 7.94
C THR A 217 3.40 -14.84 7.09
N VAL A 218 3.61 -14.62 5.80
CA VAL A 218 3.93 -15.65 4.82
C VAL A 218 4.89 -15.08 3.79
N ASP A 219 5.83 -15.89 3.33
CA ASP A 219 6.66 -15.56 2.18
C ASP A 219 6.84 -16.78 1.29
N TRP A 220 7.06 -16.53 0.00
CA TRP A 220 7.37 -17.55 -0.97
C TRP A 220 8.85 -17.47 -1.32
N HIS A 221 9.50 -18.63 -1.37
CA HIS A 221 10.90 -18.71 -1.73
C HIS A 221 11.12 -18.28 -3.19
N PRO A 222 12.13 -17.44 -3.51
CA PRO A 222 12.28 -16.80 -4.82
C PRO A 222 12.54 -17.75 -6.01
N THR A 223 13.04 -18.97 -5.77
CA THR A 223 13.27 -19.96 -6.86
C THR A 223 12.65 -21.34 -6.63
N LYS A 224 12.69 -21.84 -5.39
CA LYS A 224 12.11 -23.12 -4.97
C LYS A 224 10.59 -22.99 -4.73
N GLY A 225 9.86 -24.08 -4.97
CA GLY A 225 8.47 -24.22 -4.52
C GLY A 225 8.41 -24.48 -3.02
N LEU A 226 8.72 -23.46 -2.21
CA LEU A 226 8.76 -23.54 -0.75
C LEU A 226 8.08 -22.31 -0.18
N LEU A 227 7.16 -22.54 0.75
CA LEU A 227 6.47 -21.50 1.50
C LEU A 227 6.99 -21.47 2.93
N VAL A 228 7.06 -20.28 3.51
CA VAL A 228 7.30 -20.10 4.95
C VAL A 228 6.17 -19.31 5.56
N SER A 229 5.77 -19.69 6.76
CA SER A 229 4.80 -18.94 7.55
C SER A 229 5.26 -18.76 8.98
N GLY A 230 4.90 -17.62 9.55
CA GLY A 230 5.08 -17.31 10.96
C GLY A 230 3.74 -17.08 11.63
N SER A 231 3.55 -17.69 12.80
CA SER A 231 2.29 -17.63 13.54
C SER A 231 2.46 -17.07 14.94
N LYS A 232 1.32 -16.68 15.52
CA LYS A 232 1.17 -16.35 16.92
C LYS A 232 1.47 -17.56 17.83
N ASP A 233 1.48 -18.78 17.31
CA ASP A 233 1.89 -20.01 18.02
C ASP A 233 3.40 -20.12 18.31
N HIS A 234 4.19 -19.11 17.91
CA HIS A 234 5.65 -19.02 18.09
C HIS A 234 6.46 -19.94 17.17
N LEU A 235 5.79 -20.64 16.24
CA LEU A 235 6.39 -21.59 15.33
C LEU A 235 6.49 -21.00 13.92
N VAL A 236 7.63 -21.25 13.28
CA VAL A 236 7.82 -20.98 11.86
C VAL A 236 7.66 -22.31 11.13
N LYS A 237 6.72 -22.38 10.18
CA LYS A 237 6.46 -23.61 9.42
C LYS A 237 6.86 -23.42 7.97
N LEU A 238 7.48 -24.47 7.42
CA LEU A 238 7.81 -24.56 6.00
C LEU A 238 6.85 -25.51 5.32
N TRP A 239 6.28 -25.10 4.19
CA TRP A 239 5.25 -25.83 3.48
C TRP A 239 5.65 -26.09 2.04
N ASP A 240 5.19 -27.24 1.52
CA ASP A 240 5.20 -27.50 0.10
C ASP A 240 3.87 -27.03 -0.51
N PRO A 241 3.88 -26.04 -1.43
CA PRO A 241 2.68 -25.52 -2.07
C PRO A 241 1.96 -26.53 -2.96
N ARG A 242 2.62 -27.62 -3.39
CA ARG A 242 2.01 -28.64 -4.27
C ARG A 242 1.25 -29.72 -3.50
N THR A 243 1.83 -30.15 -2.38
CA THR A 243 1.26 -31.23 -1.56
C THR A 243 0.48 -30.70 -0.37
N SER A 244 0.58 -29.40 -0.09
CA SER A 244 -0.04 -28.72 1.05
C SER A 244 0.42 -29.28 2.41
N ARG A 245 1.57 -29.97 2.44
CA ARG A 245 2.12 -30.57 3.65
C ARG A 245 3.09 -29.62 4.32
N CYS A 246 3.05 -29.59 5.65
CA CYS A 246 4.11 -29.01 6.47
C CYS A 246 5.36 -29.90 6.35
N LEU A 247 6.40 -29.39 5.70
CA LEU A 247 7.67 -30.09 5.54
C LEU A 247 8.44 -30.14 6.86
N THR A 248 8.58 -29.00 7.52
CA THR A 248 9.33 -28.87 8.77
C THR A 248 8.79 -27.73 9.61
N THR A 249 8.94 -27.84 10.93
CA THR A 249 8.64 -26.77 11.89
C THR A 249 9.93 -26.31 12.55
N LEU A 250 10.29 -25.06 12.36
CA LEU A 250 11.44 -24.41 12.98
C LEU A 250 11.04 -23.85 14.34
N HIS A 251 11.82 -24.22 15.35
CA HIS A 251 11.66 -23.77 16.73
C HIS A 251 12.81 -22.82 17.07
N GLY A 252 12.54 -21.80 17.87
CA GLY A 252 13.59 -20.89 18.34
C GLY A 252 13.06 -19.63 19.01
N HIS A 253 11.93 -19.11 18.53
CA HIS A 253 11.28 -17.95 19.12
C HIS A 253 10.48 -18.33 20.38
N LYS A 254 10.42 -17.40 21.33
CA LYS A 254 9.69 -17.57 22.59
C LYS A 254 8.33 -16.85 22.61
N SER A 255 8.07 -16.06 21.58
CA SER A 255 6.89 -15.21 21.46
C SER A 255 6.41 -15.20 20.01
N THR A 256 5.32 -14.46 19.77
CA THR A 256 4.63 -14.41 18.48
C THR A 256 5.57 -13.92 17.37
N ILE A 257 5.59 -14.65 16.25
CA ILE A 257 6.37 -14.25 15.08
C ILE A 257 5.65 -13.10 14.39
N THR A 258 6.41 -12.05 14.07
CA THR A 258 5.88 -10.81 13.49
C THR A 258 6.08 -10.75 11.98
N LYS A 259 7.25 -11.15 11.47
CA LYS A 259 7.55 -11.19 10.05
C LYS A 259 8.48 -12.35 9.72
N VAL A 260 8.27 -12.99 8.58
CA VAL A 260 9.20 -13.95 7.97
C VAL A 260 9.49 -13.50 6.55
N MET A 261 10.73 -13.70 6.10
CA MET A 261 11.13 -13.32 4.75
C MET A 261 12.31 -14.16 4.28
N PHE A 262 12.25 -14.67 3.06
CA PHE A 262 13.38 -15.26 2.36
C PHE A 262 14.31 -14.17 1.83
N GLU A 263 15.60 -14.44 1.89
CA GLU A 263 16.60 -13.60 1.25
C GLU A 263 16.42 -13.66 -0.28
N LYS A 264 16.14 -12.51 -0.90
CA LYS A 264 15.71 -12.44 -2.30
C LYS A 264 16.87 -12.63 -3.30
N VAL A 265 18.12 -12.35 -2.91
CA VAL A 265 19.28 -12.34 -3.83
C VAL A 265 19.82 -13.75 -4.10
N ARG A 266 20.17 -14.53 -3.05
CA ARG A 266 20.69 -15.90 -3.18
C ARG A 266 19.63 -16.97 -2.91
N GLY A 267 18.54 -16.66 -2.19
CA GLY A 267 17.52 -17.63 -1.80
C GLY A 267 18.06 -18.71 -0.87
N MET A 268 19.06 -18.40 -0.04
CA MET A 268 19.69 -19.39 0.84
C MET A 268 19.28 -19.24 2.30
N CYS A 269 18.95 -18.01 2.71
CA CYS A 269 18.63 -17.69 4.09
C CYS A 269 17.14 -17.35 4.25
N LEU A 270 16.65 -17.59 5.46
CA LEU A 270 15.33 -17.18 5.93
C LEU A 270 15.51 -16.31 7.17
N ALA A 271 14.99 -15.08 7.15
CA ALA A 271 14.93 -14.24 8.33
C ALA A 271 13.56 -14.30 8.99
N THR A 272 13.55 -14.28 10.31
CA THR A 272 12.35 -14.31 11.13
C THR A 272 12.50 -13.29 12.25
N SER A 273 11.46 -12.50 12.49
CA SER A 273 11.38 -11.57 13.61
C SER A 273 10.25 -11.95 14.54
N ALA A 274 10.39 -11.68 15.84
CA ALA A 274 9.35 -11.96 16.81
C ALA A 274 9.24 -10.89 17.90
N ARG A 275 8.16 -10.98 18.66
CA ARG A 275 7.91 -10.19 19.88
C ARG A 275 8.67 -10.71 21.10
N ASP A 276 9.83 -11.31 20.89
CA ASP A 276 10.77 -11.70 21.94
C ASP A 276 12.04 -10.84 21.89
N GLN A 277 11.97 -9.69 21.20
CA GLN A 277 13.07 -8.73 20.99
C GLN A 277 14.22 -9.29 20.15
N THR A 278 14.04 -10.48 19.55
CA THR A 278 15.07 -11.12 18.73
C THR A 278 14.58 -11.36 17.32
N ALA A 279 15.50 -11.25 16.38
CA ALA A 279 15.33 -11.79 15.05
C ALA A 279 16.36 -12.91 14.83
N ARG A 280 15.99 -13.92 14.05
CA ARG A 280 16.85 -15.06 13.72
C ARG A 280 17.00 -15.17 12.21
N VAL A 281 18.17 -15.61 11.78
CA VAL A 281 18.42 -15.98 10.38
C VAL A 281 18.75 -17.46 10.34
N PHE A 282 18.04 -18.20 9.49
CA PHE A 282 18.18 -19.63 9.28
C PHE A 282 18.81 -19.90 7.91
N ASP A 283 19.72 -20.88 7.82
CA ASP A 283 20.16 -21.43 6.52
C ASP A 283 19.21 -22.58 6.14
N LEU A 284 18.64 -22.51 4.94
CA LEU A 284 17.70 -23.52 4.43
C LEU A 284 18.36 -24.86 4.10
N ARG A 285 19.68 -24.92 3.92
CA ARG A 285 20.39 -26.18 3.66
C ARG A 285 20.69 -26.94 4.94
N MET A 286 21.00 -26.20 6.01
CA MET A 286 21.27 -26.75 7.33
C MET A 286 20.00 -26.87 8.19
N MET A 287 18.92 -26.18 7.81
CA MET A 287 17.64 -26.11 8.54
C MET A 287 17.83 -25.67 10.00
N ARG A 288 18.75 -24.72 10.21
CA ARG A 288 19.21 -24.27 11.52
C ARG A 288 19.42 -22.75 11.53
N ASP A 289 19.24 -22.13 12.69
CA ASP A 289 19.63 -20.75 12.94
C ASP A 289 21.15 -20.55 12.87
N ILE A 290 21.59 -19.64 11.99
CA ILE A 290 22.98 -19.23 11.83
C ILE A 290 23.29 -17.96 12.61
N CYS A 291 22.34 -17.02 12.64
CA CYS A 291 22.50 -15.73 13.30
C CYS A 291 21.33 -15.47 14.25
N LEU A 292 21.64 -14.96 15.44
CA LEU A 292 20.71 -14.44 16.42
C LEU A 292 20.93 -12.92 16.55
N LEU A 293 20.02 -12.16 15.96
CA LEU A 293 20.05 -10.70 15.97
C LEU A 293 19.52 -10.18 17.32
N LYS A 294 20.37 -9.45 18.04
CA LYS A 294 20.07 -8.84 19.34
C LYS A 294 20.22 -7.32 19.26
N GLY A 295 19.71 -6.62 20.27
CA GLY A 295 19.94 -5.18 20.44
C GLY A 295 18.69 -4.33 20.58
N HIS A 296 17.53 -4.85 20.14
CA HIS A 296 16.22 -4.24 20.38
C HIS A 296 15.88 -4.25 21.86
N GLU A 297 15.37 -3.12 22.35
CA GLU A 297 14.90 -2.98 23.74
C GLU A 297 13.43 -3.40 23.87
N LYS A 298 12.64 -3.20 22.82
CA LYS A 298 11.25 -3.64 22.70
C LYS A 298 11.07 -4.65 21.58
N ASP A 299 9.83 -5.13 21.44
CA ASP A 299 9.47 -6.14 20.46
C ASP A 299 9.74 -5.69 19.02
N ILE A 300 10.19 -6.60 18.17
CA ILE A 300 10.41 -6.34 16.75
C ILE A 300 9.08 -6.53 16.02
N SER A 301 8.60 -5.51 15.32
CA SER A 301 7.33 -5.52 14.60
C SER A 301 7.48 -5.94 13.15
N THR A 302 8.60 -5.63 12.49
CA THR A 302 8.79 -5.91 11.06
C THR A 302 10.27 -6.03 10.69
N LEU A 303 10.53 -6.64 9.54
CA LEU A 303 11.87 -6.96 9.04
C LEU A 303 11.87 -6.96 7.50
N THR A 304 12.97 -6.50 6.90
CA THR A 304 13.18 -6.58 5.45
C THR A 304 14.66 -6.79 5.09
N PHE A 305 14.92 -7.58 4.05
CA PHE A 305 16.24 -7.71 3.45
C PHE A 305 16.50 -6.56 2.47
N HIS A 306 17.76 -6.17 2.34
CA HIS A 306 18.16 -5.26 1.28
C HIS A 306 18.07 -5.97 -0.10
N PRO A 307 17.60 -5.28 -1.17
CA PRO A 307 17.33 -5.92 -2.47
C PRO A 307 18.58 -6.36 -3.23
N ILE A 308 19.75 -5.75 -2.97
CA ILE A 308 21.01 -6.05 -3.67
C ILE A 308 22.03 -6.75 -2.76
N HIS A 309 22.31 -6.20 -1.58
CA HIS A 309 23.20 -6.81 -0.59
C HIS A 309 22.52 -7.92 0.22
N PRO A 310 23.00 -9.17 0.12
CA PRO A 310 22.37 -10.31 0.80
C PRO A 310 22.67 -10.40 2.30
N ASN A 311 23.64 -9.64 2.79
CA ASN A 311 24.08 -9.61 4.17
C ASN A 311 23.51 -8.43 4.97
N LEU A 312 22.77 -7.51 4.33
CA LEU A 312 22.17 -6.35 4.99
C LEU A 312 20.69 -6.61 5.28
N LEU A 313 20.33 -6.48 6.55
CA LEU A 313 18.98 -6.70 7.05
C LEU A 313 18.55 -5.54 7.93
N THR A 314 17.32 -5.07 7.75
CA THR A 314 16.76 -3.97 8.53
C THR A 314 15.55 -4.43 9.31
N THR A 315 15.43 -3.93 10.53
CA THR A 315 14.36 -4.29 11.47
C THR A 315 13.70 -3.04 12.03
N GLY A 316 12.38 -3.08 12.19
CA GLY A 316 11.59 -2.04 12.82
C GLY A 316 11.05 -2.54 14.17
N GLY A 317 11.16 -1.70 15.19
CA GLY A 317 10.68 -1.96 16.55
C GLY A 317 9.28 -1.42 16.81
N LEU A 318 8.64 -1.97 17.83
CA LEU A 318 7.35 -1.51 18.33
C LEU A 318 7.44 -0.14 19.04
N ASP A 319 8.63 0.25 19.49
CA ASP A 319 8.94 1.59 20.01
C ASP A 319 9.18 2.64 18.93
N GLY A 320 9.26 2.25 17.66
CA GLY A 320 9.68 3.16 16.60
C GLY A 320 11.19 3.18 16.34
N SER A 321 11.96 2.26 16.93
CA SER A 321 13.38 2.10 16.62
C SER A 321 13.61 1.41 15.27
N LEU A 322 14.63 1.86 14.54
CA LEU A 322 15.04 1.28 13.25
C LEU A 322 16.50 0.86 13.34
N PHE A 323 16.75 -0.45 13.26
CA PHE A 323 18.10 -1.03 13.38
C PHE A 323 18.52 -1.76 12.11
N HIS A 324 19.77 -1.56 11.72
CA HIS A 324 20.40 -2.22 10.58
C HIS A 324 21.45 -3.21 11.06
N TYR A 325 21.49 -4.37 10.43
CA TYR A 325 22.36 -5.47 10.75
C TYR A 325 23.14 -5.89 9.51
N LEU A 326 24.46 -6.07 9.66
CA LEU A 326 25.28 -6.78 8.68
C LEU A 326 25.56 -8.16 9.24
N LEU A 327 25.10 -9.19 8.55
CA LEU A 327 25.17 -10.57 9.03
C LEU A 327 26.61 -11.08 9.17
N ASP A 328 27.56 -10.51 8.40
CA ASP A 328 28.97 -10.92 8.42
C ASP A 328 29.75 -10.26 9.59
N THR A 329 29.23 -9.19 10.19
CA THR A 329 29.90 -8.45 11.26
C THR A 329 29.09 -8.52 12.56
N PRO A 330 29.49 -9.33 13.56
CA PRO A 330 28.70 -9.53 14.77
C PRO A 330 28.60 -8.31 15.69
N ASN A 331 29.56 -7.37 15.65
CA ASN A 331 29.55 -6.08 16.36
C ASN A 331 29.09 -6.10 17.83
N PRO A 332 29.60 -7.01 18.69
CA PRO A 332 29.14 -7.09 20.08
C PRO A 332 29.42 -5.80 20.87
N PRO A 333 28.53 -5.42 21.81
CA PRO A 333 28.78 -4.30 22.70
C PRO A 333 30.04 -4.56 23.55
N PRO A 334 30.70 -3.49 24.05
CA PRO A 334 31.91 -3.63 24.86
C PRO A 334 31.69 -4.59 26.05
N GLY A 335 32.57 -5.58 26.19
CA GLY A 335 32.52 -6.56 27.27
C GLY A 335 31.79 -7.87 26.95
N GLN A 336 31.19 -8.03 25.77
CA GLN A 336 30.66 -9.32 25.30
C GLN A 336 31.65 -10.07 24.42
N ALA A 337 31.76 -11.38 24.64
CA ALA A 337 32.59 -12.25 23.82
C ALA A 337 32.01 -12.40 22.40
N LEU A 338 32.89 -12.43 21.41
CA LEU A 338 32.54 -12.75 20.02
C LEU A 338 32.12 -14.21 19.93
N THR A 339 30.91 -14.44 19.42
CA THR A 339 30.46 -15.78 19.05
C THR A 339 31.03 -16.18 17.70
N VAL A 340 31.47 -17.43 17.58
CA VAL A 340 31.93 -18.02 16.31
C VAL A 340 30.71 -18.36 15.45
N ALA A 341 30.77 -18.08 14.15
CA ALA A 341 29.73 -18.45 13.22
C ALA A 341 29.63 -19.98 13.09
N PRO A 342 28.43 -20.57 12.98
CA PRO A 342 28.30 -22.01 12.78
C PRO A 342 29.06 -22.56 11.56
N TYR A 343 29.33 -21.74 10.54
CA TYR A 343 30.12 -22.15 9.37
C TYR A 343 31.62 -22.31 9.64
N ASP A 344 32.14 -21.57 10.62
CA ASP A 344 33.58 -21.53 10.93
C ASP A 344 33.95 -22.49 12.06
N SER A 345 32.96 -23.14 12.67
CA SER A 345 33.20 -24.09 13.75
C SER A 345 33.55 -25.48 13.21
N MET A 346 34.36 -26.21 13.99
CA MET A 346 34.72 -27.59 13.66
C MET A 346 33.52 -28.55 13.76
N ASP A 347 32.50 -28.18 14.53
CA ASP A 347 31.24 -28.91 14.64
C ASP A 347 30.03 -27.97 14.47
N PRO A 348 29.57 -27.77 13.22
CA PRO A 348 28.45 -26.90 12.90
C PRO A 348 27.12 -27.40 13.47
N THR A 349 27.01 -28.66 13.91
CA THR A 349 25.77 -29.25 14.41
C THR A 349 25.49 -28.90 15.88
N THR A 350 26.54 -28.65 16.65
CA THR A 350 26.42 -28.33 18.09
C THR A 350 26.62 -26.84 18.38
N THR A 351 27.29 -26.11 17.49
CA THR A 351 27.67 -24.70 17.69
C THR A 351 26.47 -23.76 17.74
N PRO A 352 26.28 -22.95 18.79
CA PRO A 352 25.13 -22.04 18.89
C PRO A 352 25.14 -20.98 17.78
N ALA A 353 23.97 -20.41 17.45
CA ALA A 353 23.87 -19.33 16.49
C ALA A 353 24.73 -18.11 16.88
N GLN A 354 25.34 -17.48 15.87
CA GLN A 354 26.17 -16.31 16.05
C GLN A 354 25.33 -15.13 16.55
N SER A 355 25.68 -14.54 17.69
CA SER A 355 25.03 -13.32 18.15
C SER A 355 25.54 -12.13 17.34
N VAL A 356 24.62 -11.47 16.65
CA VAL A 356 24.89 -10.28 15.82
C VAL A 356 24.12 -9.09 16.40
N TRP A 357 24.81 -7.97 16.52
CA TRP A 357 24.27 -6.72 17.04
C TRP A 357 24.16 -5.67 15.93
N PRO A 358 23.38 -4.59 16.14
CA PRO A 358 23.15 -3.62 15.08
C PRO A 358 24.45 -2.93 14.70
N THR A 359 24.71 -2.83 13.40
CA THR A 359 25.81 -1.99 12.87
C THR A 359 25.47 -0.52 13.00
N HIS A 360 24.19 -0.20 12.82
CA HIS A 360 23.66 1.15 12.95
C HIS A 360 22.30 1.13 13.65
N LYS A 361 22.07 2.13 14.51
CA LYS A 361 20.88 2.26 15.33
C LYS A 361 20.27 3.65 15.16
N ILE A 362 18.99 3.69 14.84
CA ILE A 362 18.17 4.90 14.86
C ILE A 362 17.05 4.67 15.90
N PRO A 363 17.34 4.91 17.20
CA PRO A 363 16.42 4.56 18.29
C PRO A 363 15.10 5.34 18.26
N TYR A 364 15.10 6.56 17.72
CA TYR A 364 13.92 7.44 17.68
C TYR A 364 13.46 7.70 16.24
N ALA A 365 13.54 6.69 15.37
CA ALA A 365 13.17 6.82 13.96
C ALA A 365 11.68 7.20 13.78
N HIS A 366 10.81 6.61 14.61
CA HIS A 366 9.40 6.94 14.72
C HIS A 366 8.97 7.13 16.18
N ASP A 367 7.87 7.84 16.37
CA ASP A 367 7.29 8.05 17.71
C ASP A 367 6.49 6.81 18.19
N TYR A 368 6.11 5.94 17.24
CA TYR A 368 5.35 4.72 17.47
C TYR A 368 5.85 3.56 16.60
N ALA A 369 5.28 2.37 16.84
CA ALA A 369 5.56 1.13 16.14
C ALA A 369 5.65 1.26 14.61
N ILE A 370 6.74 0.75 14.05
CA ILE A 370 6.93 0.64 12.61
C ILE A 370 6.23 -0.64 12.12
N TRP A 371 5.24 -0.53 11.24
CA TRP A 371 4.50 -1.70 10.75
C TRP A 371 5.12 -2.30 9.49
N SER A 372 5.64 -1.44 8.60
CA SER A 372 6.19 -1.88 7.32
C SER A 372 7.46 -1.12 6.98
N LEU A 373 8.37 -1.87 6.36
CA LEU A 373 9.61 -1.39 5.79
C LEU A 373 9.64 -1.85 4.34
N ASP A 374 10.04 -0.96 3.43
CA ASP A 374 10.34 -1.38 2.08
C ASP A 374 11.47 -0.57 1.44
N TRP A 375 12.36 -1.29 0.76
CA TRP A 375 13.50 -0.70 0.10
C TRP A 375 13.13 -0.28 -1.31
N HIS A 376 13.61 0.88 -1.72
CA HIS A 376 13.59 1.22 -3.14
C HIS A 376 14.34 0.12 -3.92
N PRO A 377 13.91 -0.31 -5.13
CA PRO A 377 14.54 -1.39 -5.89
C PRO A 377 16.06 -1.26 -6.07
N LEU A 378 16.55 -0.04 -6.32
CA LEU A 378 17.99 0.30 -6.36
C LEU A 378 18.75 0.21 -5.00
N GLY A 379 18.07 0.04 -3.88
CA GLY A 379 18.64 -0.12 -2.53
C GLY A 379 19.15 1.16 -1.85
N HIS A 380 18.90 2.34 -2.43
CA HIS A 380 19.51 3.60 -1.96
C HIS A 380 18.63 4.38 -0.98
N ILE A 381 17.33 4.05 -0.92
CA ILE A 381 16.34 4.65 -0.02
C ILE A 381 15.56 3.52 0.64
N LEU A 382 15.25 3.71 1.92
CA LEU A 382 14.34 2.88 2.69
C LEU A 382 13.13 3.72 3.08
N ALA A 383 11.93 3.20 2.82
CA ALA A 383 10.67 3.79 3.26
C ALA A 383 10.12 3.04 4.47
N THR A 384 9.59 3.78 5.44
CA THR A 384 9.08 3.23 6.70
C THR A 384 7.70 3.77 7.00
N GLY A 385 6.73 2.87 7.21
CA GLY A 385 5.36 3.20 7.59
C GLY A 385 5.11 2.85 9.04
N SER A 386 4.54 3.78 9.80
CA SER A 386 4.35 3.64 11.24
C SER A 386 2.92 3.98 11.68
N ASN A 387 2.62 3.54 12.91
CA ASN A 387 1.41 3.89 13.63
C ASN A 387 1.33 5.39 14.00
N ASP A 388 2.43 6.13 13.86
CA ASP A 388 2.48 7.59 14.05
C ASP A 388 1.83 8.37 12.90
N ARG A 389 1.30 7.67 11.88
CA ARG A 389 0.57 8.20 10.73
C ARG A 389 1.46 8.92 9.71
N ILE A 390 2.76 8.65 9.75
CA ILE A 390 3.76 9.27 8.90
C ILE A 390 4.52 8.17 8.15
N THR A 391 4.78 8.40 6.86
CA THR A 391 5.75 7.62 6.10
C THR A 391 7.06 8.39 6.06
N ARG A 392 8.14 7.81 6.57
CA ARG A 392 9.47 8.43 6.54
C ARG A 392 10.35 7.77 5.50
N PHE A 393 11.20 8.59 4.88
CA PHE A 393 12.21 8.17 3.93
C PHE A 393 13.59 8.32 4.56
N TRP A 394 14.42 7.30 4.39
CA TRP A 394 15.77 7.23 4.90
C TRP A 394 16.73 6.97 3.75
N THR A 395 17.85 7.68 3.73
CA THR A 395 18.86 7.55 2.69
C THR A 395 20.23 7.38 3.32
N ARG A 396 21.19 6.93 2.51
CA ARG A 396 22.59 6.81 2.90
C ARG A 396 23.18 8.17 3.30
N ALA A 397 24.04 8.17 4.31
CA ALA A 397 24.81 9.37 4.66
C ALA A 397 25.63 9.86 3.47
N ARG A 398 25.79 11.18 3.39
CA ARG A 398 26.65 11.82 2.39
C ARG A 398 28.09 11.83 2.90
N PRO A 399 29.11 11.63 2.05
CA PRO A 399 30.50 11.73 2.46
C PRO A 399 30.80 13.08 3.15
N GLY A 400 31.37 13.02 4.36
CA GLY A 400 31.70 14.20 5.17
C GLY A 400 30.55 14.76 6.02
N ASP A 401 29.35 14.18 5.96
CA ASP A 401 28.22 14.56 6.81
C ASP A 401 28.39 13.92 8.20
N ALA A 402 28.94 14.69 9.14
CA ALA A 402 29.17 14.24 10.52
C ALA A 402 27.95 14.45 11.43
N ASP A 403 27.01 15.31 11.02
CA ASP A 403 25.89 15.76 11.86
C ASP A 403 24.74 14.74 11.89
N VAL A 404 24.77 13.74 10.99
CA VAL A 404 23.74 12.68 10.89
C VAL A 404 23.49 12.00 12.23
N PHE A 405 24.53 11.79 13.05
CA PHE A 405 24.39 11.10 14.33
C PHE A 405 23.98 12.00 15.51
N GLN A 406 23.91 13.32 15.30
CA GLN A 406 23.52 14.30 16.33
C GLN A 406 22.11 14.83 16.09
N ASP A 407 21.36 14.20 15.19
CA ASP A 407 19.99 14.57 14.89
C ASP A 407 19.00 14.03 15.93
N ARG A 408 17.76 14.55 15.89
CA ARG A 408 16.67 14.12 16.78
C ARG A 408 16.33 12.62 16.69
N TYR A 409 16.66 11.95 15.58
CA TYR A 409 16.32 10.54 15.36
C TYR A 409 17.35 9.61 16.03
N HIS A 410 18.59 10.07 16.18
CA HIS A 410 19.67 9.31 16.82
C HIS A 410 19.78 9.58 18.32
N ILE A 411 19.74 10.85 18.75
CA ILE A 411 19.92 11.22 20.16
C ILE A 411 18.62 11.53 20.89
N GLY A 412 17.51 11.68 20.16
CA GLY A 412 16.22 12.08 20.69
C GLY A 412 16.06 13.59 20.78
N GLU A 413 14.80 14.06 20.78
CA GLU A 413 14.50 15.50 20.73
C GLU A 413 15.11 16.30 21.89
N ALA A 414 15.04 15.77 23.12
CA ALA A 414 15.55 16.48 24.30
C ALA A 414 17.08 16.62 24.29
N ALA A 415 17.80 15.60 23.82
CA ALA A 415 19.25 15.64 23.72
C ALA A 415 19.70 16.55 22.56
N ALA A 416 19.00 16.51 21.43
CA ALA A 416 19.25 17.39 20.30
C ALA A 416 18.98 18.87 20.65
N GLU A 417 17.95 19.14 21.46
CA GLU A 417 17.68 20.47 22.02
C GLU A 417 18.80 20.94 22.94
N ALA A 418 19.29 20.07 23.81
CA ALA A 418 20.40 20.38 24.72
C ALA A 418 21.73 20.63 23.99
N GLN A 419 21.97 19.94 22.86
CA GLN A 419 23.16 20.14 22.02
C GLN A 419 23.03 21.34 21.07
N GLY A 420 21.83 21.94 20.97
CA GLY A 420 21.56 23.03 20.04
C GLY A 420 21.54 22.60 18.57
N THR A 421 21.60 21.31 18.27
CA THR A 421 21.44 20.74 16.93
C THR A 421 19.97 20.74 16.49
N TRP A 422 19.06 20.99 17.43
CA TRP A 422 17.63 21.06 17.19
C TRP A 422 16.97 22.13 18.07
N ASP A 423 16.05 22.93 17.53
CA ASP A 423 15.23 23.85 18.31
C ASP A 423 13.75 23.46 18.19
N ARG A 424 13.12 23.19 19.34
CA ARG A 424 11.70 22.83 19.42
C ARG A 424 10.79 23.90 18.84
N ARG A 425 11.12 25.18 19.02
CA ARG A 425 10.25 26.29 18.61
C ARG A 425 10.36 26.57 17.12
N GLY A 426 11.59 26.63 16.60
CA GLY A 426 11.85 26.70 15.16
C GLY A 426 11.28 25.51 14.41
N ASN A 427 11.48 24.29 14.92
CA ASN A 427 11.03 23.08 14.24
C ASN A 427 9.52 22.85 14.34
N ARG A 428 8.82 23.36 15.37
CA ARG A 428 7.34 23.33 15.39
C ARG A 428 6.76 24.20 14.28
N ARG A 429 7.39 25.35 14.03
CA ARG A 429 7.02 26.23 12.92
C ARG A 429 7.37 25.58 11.58
N GLN A 430 8.58 25.05 11.43
CA GLN A 430 9.00 24.34 10.23
C GLN A 430 8.10 23.14 9.95
N ARG A 431 7.78 22.31 10.95
CA ARG A 431 6.82 21.21 10.80
C ARG A 431 5.44 21.71 10.39
N GLN A 432 4.96 22.82 10.95
CA GLN A 432 3.67 23.38 10.52
C GLN A 432 3.73 23.89 9.08
N GLU A 433 4.85 24.46 8.66
CA GLU A 433 5.09 24.90 7.28
C GLU A 433 5.22 23.69 6.33
N GLU A 434 5.92 22.62 6.71
CA GLU A 434 6.01 21.34 5.96
C GLU A 434 4.66 20.64 5.88
N GLU A 435 3.93 20.51 7.00
CA GLU A 435 2.57 19.96 7.01
C GLU A 435 1.63 20.82 6.15
N GLN A 436 1.78 22.14 6.16
CA GLN A 436 1.00 23.05 5.33
C GLN A 436 1.35 22.91 3.85
N GLN A 437 2.63 22.78 3.53
CA GLN A 437 3.11 22.56 2.17
C GLN A 437 2.60 21.22 1.62
N GLU A 438 2.69 20.14 2.40
CA GLU A 438 2.16 18.83 1.98
C GLU A 438 0.65 18.85 1.80
N MET A 439 -0.08 19.62 2.62
CA MET A 439 -1.51 19.84 2.42
C MET A 439 -1.82 20.65 1.16
N GLU A 440 -0.98 21.62 0.81
CA GLU A 440 -1.10 22.40 -0.44
C GLU A 440 -0.80 21.52 -1.65
N ASP A 441 0.29 20.75 -1.62
CA ASP A 441 0.67 19.79 -2.66
C ASP A 441 -0.42 18.72 -2.85
N GLU A 442 -1.00 18.21 -1.77
CA GLU A 442 -2.15 17.29 -1.82
C GLU A 442 -3.37 17.94 -2.46
N MET A 443 -3.69 19.19 -2.09
CA MET A 443 -4.84 19.90 -2.66
C MET A 443 -4.67 20.17 -4.15
N ASP A 444 -3.50 20.62 -4.58
CA ASP A 444 -3.20 20.89 -5.98
C ASP A 444 -3.24 19.60 -6.81
N ALA A 445 -2.66 18.52 -6.31
CA ALA A 445 -2.70 17.22 -6.98
C ALA A 445 -4.11 16.63 -7.08
N LEU A 446 -4.96 16.81 -6.05
CA LEU A 446 -6.37 16.42 -6.09
C LEU A 446 -7.16 17.22 -7.13
N VAL A 447 -6.90 18.52 -7.27
CA VAL A 447 -7.51 19.35 -8.31
C VAL A 447 -7.11 18.86 -9.71
N ASP A 448 -5.84 18.51 -9.90
CA ASP A 448 -5.36 17.94 -11.16
C ASP A 448 -5.98 16.57 -11.47
N GLN A 449 -6.18 15.72 -10.45
CA GLN A 449 -6.87 14.44 -10.57
C GLN A 449 -8.32 14.63 -11.02
N ASP A 450 -9.06 15.56 -10.41
CA ASP A 450 -10.43 15.90 -10.78
C ASP A 450 -10.52 16.50 -12.18
N ALA A 451 -9.58 17.39 -12.54
CA ALA A 451 -9.49 17.96 -13.86
C ALA A 451 -9.30 16.87 -14.92
N GLN A 452 -8.39 15.90 -14.70
CA GLN A 452 -8.17 14.74 -15.57
C GLN A 452 -9.41 13.84 -15.70
N GLY A 453 -10.17 13.67 -14.61
CA GLY A 453 -11.47 12.99 -14.62
C GLY A 453 -12.51 13.70 -15.49
N GLN A 454 -12.52 15.04 -15.51
CA GLN A 454 -13.44 15.83 -16.35
C GLN A 454 -13.07 15.84 -17.83
N ILE A 455 -11.78 15.84 -18.20
CA ILE A 455 -11.36 15.76 -19.61
C ILE A 455 -11.78 14.42 -20.25
N ASN A 456 -11.85 13.35 -19.45
CA ASN A 456 -12.38 12.05 -19.90
C ASN A 456 -13.92 11.94 -19.85
N ALA A 457 -14.60 12.85 -19.14
CA ALA A 457 -16.06 12.85 -18.99
C ALA A 457 -16.80 13.96 -19.77
N GLY A 458 -16.09 14.82 -20.51
CA GLY A 458 -16.68 16.05 -21.05
C GLY A 458 -16.12 16.52 -22.39
N LEU A 459 -16.48 15.84 -23.48
CA LEU A 459 -16.59 16.48 -24.80
C LEU A 459 -18.02 16.31 -25.31
N PRO A 460 -18.89 17.34 -25.19
CA PRO A 460 -20.16 17.37 -25.89
C PRO A 460 -19.86 17.50 -27.38
N GLY A 461 -20.29 16.52 -28.17
CA GLY A 461 -20.09 16.49 -29.61
C GLY A 461 -20.59 17.77 -30.27
N ILE A 462 -19.68 18.48 -30.93
CA ILE A 462 -20.02 19.52 -31.90
C ILE A 462 -20.46 18.80 -33.18
N PRO A 463 -21.71 18.94 -33.65
CA PRO A 463 -22.14 18.28 -34.88
C PRO A 463 -21.48 18.94 -36.09
N GLY A 464 -20.65 18.21 -36.83
CA GLY A 464 -20.30 18.59 -38.21
C GLY A 464 -18.84 18.60 -38.63
N LEU A 465 -17.89 18.01 -37.90
CA LEU A 465 -16.51 17.83 -38.37
C LEU A 465 -15.99 16.42 -38.10
N PRO A 466 -15.39 15.73 -39.10
CA PRO A 466 -14.86 14.39 -38.90
C PRO A 466 -13.59 14.45 -38.06
N LEU A 467 -13.54 13.63 -37.00
CA LEU A 467 -12.32 13.34 -36.26
C LEU A 467 -11.38 12.53 -37.18
N GLY A 468 -10.32 13.16 -37.65
CA GLY A 468 -9.31 12.50 -38.48
C GLY A 468 -8.07 13.38 -38.59
N GLY A 469 -7.22 13.34 -37.56
CA GLY A 469 -5.94 14.03 -37.51
C GLY A 469 -4.80 13.10 -37.13
N GLY A 470 -4.74 11.93 -37.77
CA GLY A 470 -3.58 11.04 -37.72
C GLY A 470 -2.45 11.59 -38.58
N VAL A 471 -1.24 11.53 -38.05
CA VAL A 471 0.01 11.83 -38.74
C VAL A 471 0.16 10.90 -39.97
N PRO A 472 0.58 11.39 -41.15
CA PRO A 472 0.55 10.58 -42.38
C PRO A 472 1.65 9.52 -42.42
N GLY A 473 1.24 8.25 -42.59
CA GLY A 473 2.11 7.18 -43.04
C GLY A 473 2.06 5.91 -42.19
N LEU A 474 1.00 5.12 -42.32
CA LEU A 474 0.97 3.65 -42.22
C LEU A 474 -0.47 3.17 -42.52
N GLY A 475 -0.60 2.22 -43.43
CA GLY A 475 -1.88 1.73 -43.93
C GLY A 475 -2.72 0.98 -42.89
N ALA A 476 -4.04 1.06 -43.08
CA ALA A 476 -5.06 0.43 -42.25
C ALA A 476 -4.90 -1.10 -42.15
N GLY A 477 -4.88 -1.61 -40.91
CA GLY A 477 -5.00 -3.03 -40.58
C GLY A 477 -5.98 -3.19 -39.42
N GLY A 478 -6.93 -4.12 -39.54
CA GLY A 478 -7.98 -4.41 -38.56
C GLY A 478 -7.46 -5.01 -37.23
N PRO A 479 -8.37 -5.39 -36.31
CA PRO A 479 -8.03 -5.72 -34.93
C PRO A 479 -7.07 -6.92 -34.85
N ILE A 480 -6.00 -6.75 -34.08
CA ILE A 480 -4.98 -7.75 -33.78
C ILE A 480 -5.56 -8.73 -32.72
N PRO A 481 -5.50 -10.07 -32.92
CA PRO A 481 -5.89 -11.02 -31.88
C PRO A 481 -4.80 -11.16 -30.80
N PRO A 482 -5.14 -11.65 -29.59
CA PRO A 482 -4.15 -11.85 -28.52
C PRO A 482 -3.07 -12.88 -28.91
N PRO A 483 -1.87 -12.83 -28.29
CA PRO A 483 -0.73 -13.63 -28.72
C PRO A 483 -0.93 -15.12 -28.42
N ILE A 484 -0.55 -15.95 -29.39
CA ILE A 484 -0.51 -17.41 -29.28
C ILE A 484 0.88 -17.83 -28.75
N LEU A 485 0.90 -18.67 -27.71
CA LEU A 485 2.12 -19.30 -27.18
C LEU A 485 2.76 -20.27 -28.20
N PRO A 486 4.11 -20.40 -28.25
CA PRO A 486 4.80 -21.17 -29.29
C PRO A 486 4.68 -22.68 -29.05
N GLY A 487 4.22 -23.45 -30.04
CA GLY A 487 4.30 -24.91 -29.92
C GLY A 487 3.51 -25.81 -30.89
N VAL A 488 2.78 -25.31 -31.90
CA VAL A 488 2.05 -26.21 -32.83
C VAL A 488 2.25 -25.78 -34.27
N GLY A 489 2.84 -26.67 -35.07
CA GLY A 489 3.23 -26.46 -36.45
C GLY A 489 2.06 -26.33 -37.43
N ALA A 490 2.35 -25.65 -38.54
CA ALA A 490 1.47 -25.41 -39.67
C ALA A 490 1.09 -26.71 -40.42
N GLY A 491 -0.18 -26.83 -40.83
CA GLY A 491 -0.63 -27.88 -41.74
C GLY A 491 -2.09 -27.78 -42.19
N SER A 492 -2.27 -27.36 -43.44
CA SER A 492 -3.37 -27.68 -44.39
C SER A 492 -4.83 -27.39 -44.03
N GLY A 493 -5.49 -26.64 -44.93
CA GLY A 493 -6.91 -26.34 -44.88
C GLY A 493 -7.84 -27.54 -45.13
N ALA A 494 -8.89 -27.60 -44.32
CA ALA A 494 -10.18 -28.24 -44.58
C ALA A 494 -11.24 -27.55 -43.70
N PRO A 495 -12.51 -27.43 -44.13
CA PRO A 495 -13.57 -26.85 -43.30
C PRO A 495 -13.95 -27.82 -42.17
N PRO A 496 -14.35 -27.32 -40.98
CA PRO A 496 -14.74 -28.19 -39.88
C PRO A 496 -16.10 -28.87 -40.16
N PRO A 497 -16.35 -30.07 -39.58
CA PRO A 497 -17.61 -30.78 -39.74
C PRO A 497 -18.75 -30.13 -38.94
N PRO A 498 -20.03 -30.39 -39.26
CA PRO A 498 -21.15 -29.79 -38.54
C PRO A 498 -21.26 -30.38 -37.13
N LEU A 499 -21.49 -29.53 -36.13
CA LEU A 499 -21.73 -29.95 -34.75
C LEU A 499 -23.12 -30.60 -34.60
N PRO A 500 -23.24 -31.65 -33.77
CA PRO A 500 -24.50 -32.29 -33.48
C PRO A 500 -25.23 -31.52 -32.36
N PHE A 501 -26.40 -30.97 -32.69
CA PHE A 501 -27.41 -30.39 -31.78
C PHE A 501 -27.09 -29.04 -31.11
N PRO A 502 -28.13 -28.21 -30.84
CA PRO A 502 -27.99 -26.77 -30.75
C PRO A 502 -27.72 -26.26 -29.33
N LEU A 503 -26.83 -25.25 -29.23
CA LEU A 503 -26.57 -24.46 -28.03
C LEU A 503 -27.81 -23.60 -27.67
N PRO A 504 -28.37 -23.70 -26.46
CA PRO A 504 -29.41 -22.80 -25.97
C PRO A 504 -28.80 -21.47 -25.51
N GLY A 505 -29.30 -20.32 -25.99
CA GLY A 505 -28.90 -19.02 -25.42
C GLY A 505 -29.08 -17.75 -26.26
N LEU A 506 -29.54 -17.85 -27.52
CA LEU A 506 -29.87 -16.68 -28.34
C LEU A 506 -31.36 -16.73 -28.75
N ASN A 507 -32.25 -16.47 -27.79
CA ASN A 507 -33.54 -15.83 -28.02
C ASN A 507 -34.22 -15.53 -26.67
N GLY A 508 -34.76 -14.32 -26.55
CA GLY A 508 -35.40 -13.83 -25.33
C GLY A 508 -36.53 -14.74 -24.85
N ALA A 509 -36.43 -15.18 -23.59
CA ALA A 509 -37.50 -15.83 -22.86
C ALA A 509 -37.90 -14.93 -21.67
N PRO A 510 -39.20 -14.80 -21.34
CA PRO A 510 -39.67 -14.01 -20.22
C PRO A 510 -39.40 -14.73 -18.88
N PRO A 511 -39.30 -14.00 -17.75
CA PRO A 511 -39.10 -14.61 -16.43
C PRO A 511 -40.34 -15.37 -15.96
N PRO A 512 -40.21 -16.31 -15.00
CA PRO A 512 -41.30 -17.18 -14.57
C PRO A 512 -42.37 -16.40 -13.75
N PRO A 513 -43.63 -16.89 -13.70
CA PRO A 513 -44.72 -16.17 -13.04
C PRO A 513 -44.66 -16.27 -11.51
N PHE A 514 -45.19 -15.24 -10.85
CA PHE A 514 -45.35 -15.17 -9.39
C PHE A 514 -46.25 -16.30 -8.85
N PRO A 515 -45.90 -16.97 -7.73
CA PRO A 515 -46.75 -17.99 -7.15
C PRO A 515 -48.09 -17.42 -6.65
N GLY A 516 -49.23 -17.93 -7.15
CA GLY A 516 -50.54 -17.76 -6.52
C GLY A 516 -51.61 -16.94 -7.24
N LEU A 517 -51.51 -16.68 -8.55
CA LEU A 517 -52.56 -15.99 -9.33
C LEU A 517 -53.27 -16.95 -10.29
N ASP A 518 -54.59 -17.05 -10.15
CA ASP A 518 -55.49 -17.88 -10.98
C ASP A 518 -55.66 -17.26 -12.39
N PRO A 519 -55.36 -17.98 -13.49
CA PRO A 519 -55.34 -17.43 -14.85
C PRO A 519 -56.68 -16.93 -15.41
N ASN A 520 -57.81 -17.24 -14.76
CA ASN A 520 -59.14 -16.94 -15.31
C ASN A 520 -59.86 -15.75 -14.64
N ASN A 521 -59.25 -15.07 -13.66
CA ASN A 521 -59.86 -13.91 -13.02
C ASN A 521 -58.79 -12.88 -12.57
N PRO A 522 -58.45 -11.88 -13.42
CA PRO A 522 -57.42 -10.91 -13.07
C PRO A 522 -57.90 -9.95 -11.96
N PRO A 523 -57.07 -9.64 -10.94
CA PRO A 523 -57.43 -8.69 -9.88
C PRO A 523 -57.38 -7.24 -10.38
N ASP A 524 -58.16 -6.38 -9.71
CA ASP A 524 -58.29 -4.95 -10.01
C ASP A 524 -56.92 -4.23 -10.01
N PRO A 525 -56.66 -3.29 -10.95
CA PRO A 525 -55.38 -2.61 -11.11
C PRO A 525 -54.93 -1.81 -9.87
N ALA A 526 -55.86 -1.45 -8.99
CA ALA A 526 -55.56 -0.80 -7.71
C ALA A 526 -54.88 -1.74 -6.71
N GLN A 527 -55.28 -3.02 -6.66
CA GLN A 527 -54.69 -4.01 -5.74
C GLN A 527 -53.29 -4.44 -6.20
N LEU A 528 -53.04 -4.45 -7.51
CA LEU A 528 -51.71 -4.75 -8.06
C LEU A 528 -50.70 -3.64 -7.71
N LEU A 529 -51.13 -2.38 -7.73
CA LEU A 529 -50.31 -1.24 -7.34
C LEU A 529 -49.98 -1.25 -5.83
N GLU A 530 -50.90 -1.76 -5.00
CA GLU A 530 -50.73 -1.89 -3.56
C GLU A 530 -49.75 -3.03 -3.20
N LEU A 531 -49.79 -4.15 -3.94
CA LEU A 531 -48.82 -5.24 -3.83
C LEU A 531 -47.41 -4.81 -4.26
N MET A 532 -47.28 -4.00 -5.32
CA MET A 532 -45.98 -3.46 -5.75
C MET A 532 -45.39 -2.47 -4.74
N LYS A 533 -46.23 -1.65 -4.09
CA LYS A 533 -45.79 -0.79 -2.96
C LYS A 533 -45.35 -1.60 -1.75
N LYS A 534 -46.05 -2.70 -1.43
CA LYS A 534 -45.74 -3.56 -0.27
C LYS A 534 -44.47 -4.40 -0.48
N ALA A 535 -44.09 -4.67 -1.74
CA ALA A 535 -42.89 -5.39 -2.14
C ALA A 535 -41.64 -4.50 -2.32
N GLY A 536 -41.75 -3.18 -2.12
CA GLY A 536 -40.60 -2.26 -2.12
C GLY A 536 -39.93 -2.03 -3.48
N VAL A 537 -40.63 -2.29 -4.59
CA VAL A 537 -40.09 -2.11 -5.95
C VAL A 537 -40.38 -0.70 -6.47
N PRO A 538 -39.39 0.03 -7.03
CA PRO A 538 -39.60 1.40 -7.50
C PRO A 538 -40.55 1.46 -8.72
N LEU A 539 -41.48 2.41 -8.69
CA LEU A 539 -42.50 2.61 -9.74
C LEU A 539 -41.91 3.39 -10.94
N PRO A 540 -42.26 3.04 -12.19
CA PRO A 540 -41.80 3.75 -13.37
C PRO A 540 -42.47 5.13 -13.52
N PRO A 541 -41.82 6.09 -14.22
CA PRO A 541 -42.32 7.46 -14.35
C PRO A 541 -43.65 7.56 -15.10
N PRO A 542 -44.45 8.63 -14.87
CA PRO A 542 -45.82 8.71 -15.37
C PRO A 542 -45.85 8.76 -16.90
N GLY A 543 -46.51 7.77 -17.53
CA GLY A 543 -46.77 7.76 -18.97
C GLY A 543 -46.19 6.58 -19.76
N ALA A 544 -45.47 5.65 -19.14
CA ALA A 544 -45.02 4.42 -19.80
C ALA A 544 -45.97 3.24 -19.50
N LEU A 545 -46.56 2.65 -20.55
CA LEU A 545 -47.25 1.37 -20.45
C LEU A 545 -46.21 0.22 -20.36
N PRO A 546 -46.50 -0.87 -19.62
CA PRO A 546 -45.58 -2.00 -19.51
C PRO A 546 -45.34 -2.68 -20.87
N PRO A 547 -44.16 -3.29 -21.10
CA PRO A 547 -43.81 -3.86 -22.39
C PRO A 547 -44.72 -5.06 -22.70
N GLY A 548 -45.44 -5.04 -23.84
CA GLY A 548 -46.23 -6.19 -24.30
C GLY A 548 -47.52 -5.89 -25.08
N LEU A 549 -47.91 -4.63 -25.27
CA LEU A 549 -49.16 -4.28 -25.98
C LEU A 549 -48.89 -3.35 -27.16
N ILE A 550 -48.88 -3.91 -28.38
CA ILE A 550 -48.93 -3.14 -29.64
C ILE A 550 -50.38 -3.22 -30.16
N PRO A 551 -51.11 -2.10 -30.35
CA PRO A 551 -52.40 -2.08 -31.03
C PRO A 551 -52.27 -1.71 -32.53
N PRO A 552 -53.16 -2.19 -33.41
CA PRO A 552 -53.19 -1.80 -34.83
C PRO A 552 -53.88 -0.42 -35.05
N PRO A 553 -53.72 0.20 -36.23
CA PRO A 553 -53.76 1.65 -36.39
C PRO A 553 -55.15 2.21 -36.71
N GLY A 554 -55.48 3.37 -36.14
CA GLY A 554 -56.54 4.25 -36.63
C GLY A 554 -57.35 4.95 -35.53
N GLY A 555 -57.28 6.28 -35.47
CA GLY A 555 -58.22 7.10 -34.70
C GLY A 555 -57.58 8.34 -34.04
N VAL A 556 -57.98 9.51 -34.53
CA VAL A 556 -57.52 10.87 -34.20
C VAL A 556 -58.11 11.34 -32.84
N PRO A 557 -57.45 12.20 -32.03
CA PRO A 557 -57.91 12.57 -30.67
C PRO A 557 -58.78 13.85 -30.65
N PRO A 558 -59.50 14.11 -29.54
CA PRO A 558 -59.86 15.47 -29.14
C PRO A 558 -59.48 15.83 -27.67
N PRO A 559 -59.53 17.14 -27.30
CA PRO A 559 -58.67 17.78 -26.29
C PRO A 559 -59.40 18.08 -24.94
N PRO A 560 -58.77 18.74 -23.94
CA PRO A 560 -59.10 18.60 -22.52
C PRO A 560 -59.97 19.75 -21.94
N PRO A 561 -60.48 19.57 -20.70
CA PRO A 561 -60.58 20.66 -19.71
C PRO A 561 -60.09 20.18 -18.31
N GLY A 562 -59.54 20.95 -17.38
CA GLY A 562 -59.60 22.38 -17.07
C GLY A 562 -60.21 22.58 -15.67
N GLY A 563 -59.45 23.11 -14.69
CA GLY A 563 -59.98 23.98 -13.61
C GLY A 563 -60.05 23.49 -12.15
N PHE A 564 -59.15 24.05 -11.31
CA PHE A 564 -59.30 24.64 -9.96
C PHE A 564 -60.07 24.01 -8.77
N GLY A 565 -59.43 24.06 -7.58
CA GLY A 565 -60.10 24.33 -6.28
C GLY A 565 -59.51 23.63 -5.02
N LEU A 566 -58.92 24.38 -4.08
CA LEU A 566 -58.58 24.01 -2.67
C LEU A 566 -59.81 24.20 -1.75
N PRO A 567 -59.98 23.55 -0.54
CA PRO A 567 -59.35 24.02 0.73
C PRO A 567 -59.20 23.03 1.96
N VAL A 568 -58.22 23.31 2.86
CA VAL A 568 -58.21 23.46 4.37
C VAL A 568 -58.70 22.30 5.33
N PRO A 569 -58.11 22.12 6.56
CA PRO A 569 -58.01 20.85 7.33
C PRO A 569 -58.98 20.71 8.54
N PRO A 570 -58.98 19.57 9.29
CA PRO A 570 -59.88 19.36 10.43
C PRO A 570 -59.24 19.59 11.84
N PRO A 571 -60.07 19.81 12.90
CA PRO A 571 -59.67 20.16 14.27
C PRO A 571 -59.75 18.95 15.28
N PRO A 572 -59.46 19.13 16.60
CA PRO A 572 -58.89 18.12 17.50
C PRO A 572 -59.87 17.45 18.49
N ILE A 573 -59.40 16.43 19.24
CA ILE A 573 -60.15 15.73 20.31
C ILE A 573 -59.33 15.70 21.63
N PRO A 574 -59.94 15.84 22.84
CA PRO A 574 -59.30 16.07 24.15
C PRO A 574 -59.19 14.79 25.06
N PRO A 575 -58.64 14.89 26.31
CA PRO A 575 -57.84 13.83 26.96
C PRO A 575 -58.54 13.05 28.10
N VAL A 576 -57.89 11.99 28.61
CA VAL A 576 -58.14 11.44 29.97
C VAL A 576 -56.82 10.99 30.63
N ASP A 577 -56.64 11.47 31.87
CA ASP A 577 -55.55 11.27 32.84
C ASP A 577 -55.48 9.82 33.39
N ALA A 578 -54.28 9.23 33.47
CA ALA A 578 -53.42 9.07 34.66
C ALA A 578 -53.73 7.82 35.53
N ASP A 579 -52.80 6.86 35.58
CA ASP A 579 -51.83 6.75 36.69
C ASP A 579 -51.00 5.45 36.68
N LYS A 580 -49.70 5.62 37.02
CA LYS A 580 -48.73 4.66 37.58
C LYS A 580 -48.20 3.49 36.72
N ALA A 581 -46.94 3.61 36.27
CA ALA A 581 -45.77 3.02 36.94
C ALA A 581 -44.45 3.16 36.13
N GLU A 582 -43.39 3.50 36.87
CA GLU A 582 -41.95 3.21 36.65
C GLU A 582 -41.13 3.84 35.50
N SER A 583 -40.44 4.92 35.92
CA SER A 583 -39.05 5.32 35.66
C SER A 583 -38.19 4.48 34.69
N ALA A 584 -37.95 5.04 33.50
CA ALA A 584 -36.69 4.89 32.78
C ALA A 584 -36.23 6.27 32.29
N ARG A 585 -35.09 6.75 32.81
CA ARG A 585 -34.48 8.05 32.50
C ARG A 585 -34.15 8.15 31.00
N ARG A 586 -34.87 8.97 30.24
CA ARG A 586 -34.45 9.46 28.92
C ARG A 586 -33.72 10.80 29.08
N ARG A 587 -32.49 10.85 28.57
CA ARG A 587 -31.65 12.06 28.50
C ARG A 587 -32.35 13.12 27.62
N ALA A 588 -32.37 14.37 28.08
CA ALA A 588 -32.83 15.50 27.28
C ALA A 588 -31.88 15.76 26.10
N PRO A 589 -32.36 16.33 24.97
CA PRO A 589 -31.49 16.73 23.87
C PRO A 589 -30.57 17.87 24.32
N LEU A 590 -29.33 17.87 23.83
CA LEU A 590 -28.34 18.92 24.12
C LEU A 590 -28.83 20.27 23.55
N PRO A 591 -28.67 21.40 24.28
CA PRO A 591 -29.00 22.72 23.77
C PRO A 591 -28.16 23.08 22.54
N SER A 592 -28.75 23.84 21.61
CA SER A 592 -28.00 24.38 20.48
C SER A 592 -26.91 25.35 20.98
N GLN A 593 -25.81 25.48 20.22
CA GLN A 593 -24.67 26.34 20.61
C GLN A 593 -25.11 27.79 20.90
N GLU A 594 -26.15 28.26 20.21
CA GLU A 594 -26.70 29.60 20.38
C GLU A 594 -27.44 29.79 21.71
N GLU A 595 -28.15 28.75 22.18
CA GLU A 595 -28.84 28.76 23.47
C GLU A 595 -27.85 28.67 24.64
N SER A 596 -26.81 27.85 24.50
CA SER A 596 -25.76 27.74 25.53
C SER A 596 -25.00 29.06 25.70
N LEU A 597 -24.73 29.76 24.59
CA LEU A 597 -24.03 31.05 24.61
C LEU A 597 -24.88 32.17 25.25
N ARG A 598 -26.20 32.18 24.98
CA ARG A 598 -27.14 33.12 25.65
C ARG A 598 -27.27 32.84 27.14
N GLN A 599 -27.19 31.58 27.56
CA GLN A 599 -27.26 31.20 28.96
C GLN A 599 -25.99 31.60 29.72
N GLU A 600 -24.82 31.50 29.11
CA GLU A 600 -23.56 32.00 29.69
C GLU A 600 -23.45 33.54 29.71
N GLN A 601 -24.02 34.23 28.72
CA GLN A 601 -24.13 35.70 28.74
C GLN A 601 -25.07 36.19 29.86
N ARG A 602 -26.18 35.48 30.12
CA ARG A 602 -27.05 35.74 31.27
C ARG A 602 -26.36 35.48 32.62
N GLN A 603 -25.38 34.57 32.65
CA GLN A 603 -24.53 34.34 33.82
C GLN A 603 -23.36 35.33 33.94
N GLY A 604 -23.27 36.33 33.05
CA GLY A 604 -22.32 37.43 33.16
C GLY A 604 -20.86 37.07 32.85
N LYS A 605 -20.58 35.91 32.24
CA LYS A 605 -19.20 35.45 31.99
C LYS A 605 -18.53 36.04 30.74
N TYR A 606 -19.27 36.68 29.85
CA TYR A 606 -18.72 37.32 28.64
C TYR A 606 -19.41 38.66 28.38
N THR A 607 -18.65 39.77 28.37
CA THR A 607 -19.19 41.13 28.20
C THR A 607 -18.89 41.77 26.84
N ARG A 608 -18.29 41.07 25.86
CA ARG A 608 -18.22 41.55 24.45
C ARG A 608 -17.90 40.43 23.46
N ALA A 609 -18.57 40.47 22.30
CA ALA A 609 -18.32 39.57 21.18
C ALA A 609 -17.04 39.94 20.42
N ARG A 610 -16.33 38.93 19.90
CA ARG A 610 -15.22 39.08 18.95
C ARG A 610 -15.58 38.40 17.65
#